data_AF-A0AA38BZZ2-F1
#
_entry.id   AF-A0AA38BZZ2-F1
#
_cell.length_a   1.000
_cell.length_b   1.000
_cell.length_c   1.000
_cell.angle_alpha   90.00
_cell.angle_beta   90.00
_cell.angle_gamma   90.00
#
_symmetry.space_group_name_H-M   'P 1'
#
loop_
_entity.id
_entity.type
_entity.pdbx_description
1 polymer ?
#
loop_
_entity_poly.entity_id
_entity_poly.type
_entity_poly.pdbx_seq_one_letter_code
_entity_poly.pdbx_strand_id
1 'polypeptide(L)'
;SQKTAELLLDLRVSSIICSPQSSAFKTAEAIAKVQEAADCLGADCVPRYVEIKQMQELGDIPMPERLQKQVSQHGRWQEYLQQNCNNFEDFFASFWDRNDEAWNGLIRHLGDLQNNGSNPERN
;
A
#
# COMPACT_ATOMS: atom_id res chain seq x y z
N SER A 1 0.07 3.12 -13.44
CA SER A 1 -0.57 1.94 -12.83
C SER A 1 -0.76 0.79 -13.82
N GLN A 2 -1.20 1.02 -15.06
CA GLN A 2 -1.45 -0.07 -16.03
C GLN A 2 -0.26 -1.01 -16.26
N LYS A 3 0.94 -0.50 -16.58
CA LYS A 3 2.15 -1.35 -16.74
C LYS A 3 2.46 -2.19 -15.51
N THR A 4 2.25 -1.64 -14.31
CA THR A 4 2.41 -2.38 -13.05
C THR A 4 1.38 -3.48 -12.96
N ALA A 5 0.13 -3.23 -13.35
CA ALA A 5 -0.94 -4.22 -13.34
C ALA A 5 -0.67 -5.36 -14.34
N GLU A 6 -0.11 -5.04 -15.51
CA GLU A 6 0.32 -6.00 -16.53
C GLU A 6 1.46 -6.89 -16.02
N LEU A 7 2.45 -6.32 -15.31
CA LEU A 7 3.52 -7.09 -14.65
C LEU A 7 2.99 -8.05 -13.57
N LEU A 8 1.83 -7.75 -12.99
CA LEU A 8 1.21 -8.58 -11.97
C LEU A 8 0.28 -9.65 -12.57
N LEU A 9 0.17 -9.79 -13.89
CA LEU A 9 -0.74 -10.77 -14.51
C LEU A 9 -0.38 -12.22 -14.19
N ASP A 10 0.91 -12.52 -14.01
CA ASP A 10 1.37 -13.86 -13.61
C ASP A 10 1.03 -14.17 -12.13
N LEU A 11 0.58 -13.18 -11.36
CA LEU A 11 0.18 -13.32 -9.96
C LEU A 11 -1.35 -13.27 -9.83
N ARG A 12 -1.92 -14.19 -9.05
CA ARG A 12 -3.35 -14.17 -8.74
C ARG A 12 -3.63 -13.24 -7.55
N VAL A 13 -3.70 -11.93 -7.82
CA VAL A 13 -3.94 -10.91 -6.79
C VAL A 13 -5.42 -10.91 -6.35
N SER A 14 -5.74 -11.38 -5.14
CA SER A 14 -7.12 -11.39 -4.63
C SER A 14 -7.49 -10.15 -3.80
N SER A 15 -6.50 -9.45 -3.25
CA SER A 15 -6.70 -8.26 -2.44
C SER A 15 -5.56 -7.26 -2.64
N ILE A 16 -5.90 -5.97 -2.64
CA ILE A 16 -4.97 -4.85 -2.75
C ILE A 16 -5.18 -3.95 -1.54
N ILE A 17 -4.11 -3.71 -0.78
CA ILE A 17 -4.12 -2.87 0.40
C ILE A 17 -3.46 -1.54 0.04
N CYS A 18 -4.11 -0.43 0.34
CA CYS A 18 -3.60 0.90 0.03
C CYS A 18 -3.88 1.92 1.13
N SER A 19 -3.17 3.05 1.06
CA SER A 19 -3.47 4.22 1.89
C SER A 19 -4.81 4.87 1.46
N PRO A 20 -5.42 5.71 2.31
CA PRO A 20 -6.66 6.41 1.98
C PRO A 20 -6.46 7.56 0.99
N GLN A 21 -5.24 7.78 0.49
CA GLN A 21 -4.99 8.82 -0.50
C GLN A 21 -5.66 8.50 -1.83
N SER A 22 -6.22 9.53 -2.46
CA SER A 22 -6.87 9.38 -3.76
C SER A 22 -5.92 8.81 -4.83
N SER A 23 -4.64 9.19 -4.82
CA SER A 23 -3.62 8.66 -5.73
C SER A 23 -3.38 7.16 -5.53
N ALA A 24 -3.26 6.71 -4.27
CA ALA A 24 -3.07 5.31 -3.92
C ALA A 24 -4.31 4.48 -4.29
N PHE A 25 -5.50 4.96 -3.93
CA PHE A 25 -6.76 4.30 -4.25
C PHE A 25 -6.99 4.16 -5.78
N LYS A 26 -6.80 5.23 -6.55
CA LYS A 26 -6.91 5.18 -8.02
C LYS A 26 -5.90 4.22 -8.65
N THR A 27 -4.71 4.11 -8.05
CA THR A 27 -3.70 3.14 -8.50
C THR A 27 -4.16 1.71 -8.22
N ALA A 28 -4.71 1.45 -7.02
CA ALA A 28 -5.29 0.17 -6.66
C ALA A 28 -6.48 -0.20 -7.58
N GLU A 29 -7.39 0.72 -7.86
CA GLU A 29 -8.51 0.49 -8.80
C GLU A 29 -8.01 0.14 -10.21
N ALA A 30 -6.98 0.84 -10.70
CA ALA A 30 -6.42 0.55 -12.02
C ALA A 30 -5.76 -0.83 -12.06
N ILE A 31 -5.12 -1.28 -10.98
CA ILE A 31 -4.56 -2.63 -10.88
C ILE A 31 -5.69 -3.66 -10.80
N ALA A 32 -6.69 -3.45 -9.94
CA ALA A 32 -7.84 -4.32 -9.79
C ALA A 32 -8.52 -4.59 -11.14
N LYS A 33 -8.86 -3.55 -11.91
CA LYS A 33 -9.53 -3.71 -13.22
C LYS A 33 -8.80 -4.65 -14.19
N VAL A 34 -7.47 -4.55 -14.25
CA VAL A 34 -6.66 -5.43 -15.11
C VAL A 34 -6.63 -6.85 -14.55
N GLN A 35 -6.51 -6.97 -13.23
CA GLN A 35 -6.49 -8.26 -12.53
C GLN A 35 -7.82 -9.01 -12.65
N GLU A 36 -8.96 -8.32 -12.47
CA GLU A 36 -10.31 -8.87 -12.62
C GLU A 36 -10.57 -9.41 -14.04
N ALA A 37 -9.92 -8.81 -15.05
CA ALA A 37 -10.00 -9.21 -16.45
C ALA A 37 -8.91 -10.20 -16.91
N ALA A 38 -7.92 -10.51 -16.06
CA ALA A 38 -6.74 -11.30 -16.44
C ALA A 38 -7.08 -12.70 -16.98
N ASP A 39 -8.16 -13.30 -16.50
CA ASP A 39 -8.60 -14.66 -16.87
C ASP A 39 -9.73 -14.67 -17.92
N CYS A 40 -10.12 -13.51 -18.44
CA CYS A 40 -11.23 -13.38 -19.40
C CYS A 40 -10.81 -13.61 -20.85
N LEU A 41 -10.50 -14.87 -21.18
CA LEU A 41 -10.26 -15.34 -22.54
C LEU A 41 -11.33 -16.38 -22.95
N GLY A 42 -12.61 -15.97 -23.00
CA GLY A 42 -13.70 -16.86 -23.43
C GLY A 42 -15.09 -16.26 -23.28
N ALA A 43 -16.09 -16.87 -23.94
CA ALA A 43 -17.48 -16.38 -23.96
C ALA A 43 -18.20 -16.48 -22.60
N ASP A 44 -17.68 -17.30 -21.68
CA ASP A 44 -18.26 -17.57 -20.35
C ASP A 44 -17.36 -17.08 -19.20
N CYS A 45 -16.64 -15.96 -19.38
CA CYS A 45 -15.79 -15.45 -18.30
C CYS A 45 -16.61 -14.92 -17.12
N VAL A 46 -16.32 -15.40 -15.92
CA VAL A 46 -16.72 -14.77 -14.66
C VAL A 46 -15.57 -13.89 -14.19
N PRO A 47 -15.71 -12.55 -14.22
CA PRO A 47 -14.70 -11.66 -13.67
C PRO A 47 -14.47 -12.02 -12.20
N ARG A 48 -13.21 -12.25 -11.83
CA ARG A 48 -12.87 -12.42 -10.41
C ARG A 48 -12.99 -11.07 -9.72
N TYR A 49 -13.44 -11.04 -8.47
CA TYR A 49 -13.43 -9.82 -7.66
C TYR A 49 -12.06 -9.65 -6.99
N VAL A 50 -11.51 -8.44 -7.06
CA VAL A 50 -10.32 -8.07 -6.29
C VAL A 50 -10.72 -7.11 -5.18
N GLU A 51 -10.55 -7.54 -3.92
CA GLU A 51 -10.83 -6.68 -2.78
C GLU A 51 -9.85 -5.50 -2.75
N ILE A 52 -10.35 -4.29 -2.48
CA ILE A 52 -9.50 -3.13 -2.21
C ILE A 52 -9.74 -2.67 -0.78
N LYS A 53 -8.72 -2.82 0.06
CA LYS A 53 -8.77 -2.39 1.46
C LYS A 53 -7.96 -1.12 1.65
N GLN A 54 -8.65 -0.04 2.07
CA GLN A 54 -7.98 1.18 2.52
C GLN A 54 -7.65 1.05 4.01
N MET A 55 -6.41 1.38 4.37
CA MET A 55 -5.91 1.38 5.74
C MET A 55 -5.42 2.78 6.12
N GLN A 56 -6.00 3.35 7.18
CA GLN A 56 -5.67 4.70 7.64
C GLN A 56 -4.23 4.80 8.15
N GLU A 57 -3.73 3.69 8.68
CA GLU A 57 -2.38 3.52 9.20
C GLU A 57 -1.32 3.75 8.11
N LEU A 58 -1.66 3.44 6.85
CA LEU A 58 -0.81 3.68 5.67
C LEU A 58 -0.88 5.11 5.14
N GLY A 59 -1.63 6.02 5.79
CA GLY A 59 -1.69 7.42 5.40
C GLY A 59 -0.35 8.14 5.51
N ASP A 60 -0.25 9.34 4.92
CA ASP A 60 0.99 10.12 4.96
C ASP A 60 1.45 10.41 6.38
N ILE A 61 2.76 10.30 6.57
CA ILE A 61 3.45 10.82 7.74
C ILE A 61 3.96 12.21 7.38
N PRO A 62 3.50 13.27 8.06
CA PRO A 62 3.90 14.63 7.74
C PRO A 62 5.41 14.78 7.94
N MET A 63 6.12 14.98 6.83
CA MET A 63 7.55 15.21 6.85
C MET A 63 7.85 16.59 7.45
N PRO A 64 8.82 16.73 8.37
CA PRO A 64 9.21 18.03 8.90
C PRO A 64 9.64 18.96 7.77
N GLU A 65 9.11 20.19 7.77
CA GLU A 65 9.32 21.16 6.68
C GLU A 65 10.82 21.43 6.40
N ARG A 66 11.65 21.43 7.46
CA ARG A 66 13.11 21.56 7.33
C ARG A 66 13.75 20.39 6.56
N LEU A 67 13.27 19.16 6.74
CA LEU A 67 13.76 18.00 6.01
C LEU A 67 13.25 18.03 4.57
N GLN A 68 11.98 18.39 4.38
CA GLN A 68 11.40 18.57 3.05
C GLN A 68 12.17 19.61 2.22
N LYS A 69 12.52 20.76 2.81
CA LYS A 69 13.34 21.78 2.15
C LYS A 69 14.72 21.25 1.74
N GLN A 70 15.36 20.46 2.59
CA GLN A 70 16.68 19.89 2.30
C GLN A 70 16.63 18.82 1.19
N VAL A 71 15.61 17.96 1.21
CA VAL A 71 15.34 16.98 0.15
C VAL A 71 15.17 17.70 -1.20
N SER A 72 14.36 18.76 -1.23
CA SER A 72 14.06 19.51 -2.45
C SER A 72 15.24 20.34 -2.97
N GLN A 73 16.10 20.85 -2.08
CA GLN A 73 17.16 21.79 -2.48
C GLN A 73 18.47 21.10 -2.91
N HIS A 74 18.85 19.99 -2.27
CA HIS A 74 20.21 19.49 -2.40
C HIS A 74 20.32 18.08 -2.99
N GLY A 75 19.25 17.29 -3.06
CA GLY A 75 19.32 15.85 -3.45
C GLY A 75 20.16 14.98 -2.49
N ARG A 76 20.92 15.60 -1.59
CA ARG A 76 21.84 15.06 -0.58
C ARG A 76 21.16 14.88 0.78
N TRP A 77 19.87 14.55 0.77
CA TRP A 77 19.10 14.39 2.00
C TRP A 77 19.68 13.31 2.92
N GLN A 78 20.33 12.30 2.36
CA GLN A 78 20.98 11.21 3.09
C GLN A 78 22.12 11.72 3.98
N GLU A 79 23.02 12.53 3.43
CA GLU A 79 24.14 13.09 4.21
C GLU A 79 23.64 14.12 5.22
N TYR A 80 22.61 14.89 4.86
CA TYR A 80 21.95 15.80 5.79
C TYR A 80 21.36 15.05 6.99
N LEU A 81 20.66 13.93 6.75
CA LEU A 81 20.15 13.08 7.81
C LEU A 81 21.25 12.44 8.64
N GLN A 82 22.34 11.97 8.03
CA GLN A 82 23.46 11.39 8.79
C GLN A 82 24.08 12.40 9.75
N GLN A 83 24.21 13.66 9.34
CA GLN A 83 24.80 14.72 10.17
C GLN A 83 23.83 15.30 11.19
N ASN A 84 22.52 15.25 10.92
CA ASN A 84 21.49 15.92 11.71
C ASN A 84 20.45 14.97 12.29
N CYS A 85 20.72 13.66 12.34
CA CYS A 85 19.74 12.63 12.71
C CYS A 85 19.07 12.95 14.06
N ASN A 86 19.89 13.36 15.05
CA ASN A 86 19.43 13.72 16.39
C ASN A 86 18.46 14.90 16.39
N ASN A 87 18.55 15.80 15.40
CA ASN A 87 17.60 16.91 15.30
C ASN A 87 16.19 16.40 14.99
N PHE A 88 16.06 15.21 14.38
CA PHE A 88 14.81 14.58 13.94
C PHE A 88 14.40 13.38 14.79
N GLU A 89 14.98 13.20 15.98
CA GLU A 89 14.71 12.03 16.82
C GLU A 89 13.21 11.82 17.08
N ASP A 90 12.49 12.87 17.49
CA ASP A 90 11.02 12.81 17.70
C ASP A 90 10.24 12.46 16.43
N PHE A 91 10.70 12.97 15.28
CA PHE A 91 10.10 12.63 13.99
C PHE A 91 10.34 11.16 13.64
N PHE A 92 11.55 10.65 13.84
CA PHE A 92 11.85 9.25 13.57
C PHE A 92 11.14 8.31 14.54
N ALA A 93 11.02 8.68 15.82
CA ALA A 93 10.25 7.94 16.80
C ALA A 93 8.78 7.81 16.34
N SER A 94 8.12 8.93 16.10
CA SER A 94 6.73 8.92 15.59
C SER A 94 6.56 8.25 14.23
N PHE A 95 7.56 8.33 13.34
CA PHE A 95 7.58 7.61 12.07
C PHE A 95 7.60 6.09 12.29
N TRP A 96 8.47 5.61 13.19
CA TRP A 96 8.59 4.19 13.49
C TRP A 96 7.37 3.66 14.24
N ASP A 97 6.82 4.41 15.20
CA ASP A 97 5.59 4.06 15.90
C ASP A 97 4.44 3.86 14.90
N ARG A 98 4.29 4.79 13.95
CA ARG A 98 3.24 4.69 12.93
C ARG A 98 3.48 3.57 11.93
N ASN A 99 4.74 3.29 11.59
CA ASN A 99 5.08 2.14 10.77
C ASN A 99 4.74 0.83 11.51
N ASP A 100 5.00 0.74 12.81
CA ASP A 100 4.60 -0.41 13.63
C ASP A 100 3.08 -0.59 13.66
N GLU A 101 2.32 0.49 13.87
CA GLU A 101 0.85 0.48 13.79
C GLU A 101 0.36 -0.04 12.43
N ALA A 102 0.96 0.40 11.33
CA ALA A 102 0.62 -0.04 9.98
C ALA A 102 0.91 -1.52 9.74
N TRP A 103 2.08 -2.02 10.16
CA TRP A 103 2.40 -3.44 10.06
C TRP A 103 1.47 -4.31 10.91
N ASN A 104 1.18 -3.88 12.12
CA ASN A 104 0.24 -4.58 13.00
C ASN A 104 -1.18 -4.58 12.42
N GLY A 105 -1.64 -3.47 11.85
CA GLY A 105 -2.93 -3.41 11.15
C GLY A 105 -2.97 -4.38 9.96
N LEU A 106 -1.89 -4.46 9.19
CA LEU A 106 -1.78 -5.35 8.04
C LEU A 106 -1.82 -6.81 8.48
N ILE A 107 -1.04 -7.20 9.48
CA ILE A 107 -1.00 -8.56 10.01
C ILE A 107 -2.37 -8.98 10.55
N ARG A 108 -3.07 -8.10 11.28
CA ARG A 108 -4.44 -8.35 11.74
C ARG A 108 -5.39 -8.61 10.57
N HIS A 109 -5.36 -7.75 9.55
CA HIS A 109 -6.22 -7.91 8.38
C HIS A 109 -5.94 -9.21 7.62
N LEU A 110 -4.67 -9.57 7.43
CA LEU A 110 -4.30 -10.84 6.81
C LEU A 110 -4.76 -12.05 7.66
N GLY A 111 -4.69 -11.95 8.99
CA GLY A 111 -5.24 -12.96 9.89
C GLY A 111 -6.76 -13.09 9.77
N ASP A 112 -7.49 -11.98 9.69
CA ASP A 112 -8.95 -11.98 9.51
C ASP A 112 -9.36 -12.60 8.17
N LEU A 113 -8.60 -12.34 7.10
CA LEU A 113 -8.82 -12.96 5.79
C LEU A 113 -8.63 -14.47 5.83
N GLN A 114 -7.61 -14.96 6.53
CA GLN A 114 -7.40 -16.40 6.71
C GLN A 114 -8.57 -17.05 7.48
N ASN A 115 -9.01 -16.42 8.57
CA ASN A 115 -10.10 -16.94 9.39
C ASN A 115 -11.45 -16.95 8.65
N ASN A 116 -11.73 -15.91 7.85
CA ASN A 116 -12.97 -15.80 7.08
C ASN A 116 -12.98 -16.68 5.82
N GLY A 117 -11.82 -16.93 5.21
CA GLY A 117 -11.67 -17.84 4.06
C GLY A 117 -11.88 -19.32 4.41
N SER A 118 -11.81 -19.68 5.69
CA SER A 118 -12.17 -21.01 6.20
C SER A 118 -13.68 -21.24 6.40
N ASN A 119 -14.55 -20.27 6.10
CA ASN A 119 -15.99 -20.46 6.17
C ASN A 119 -16.54 -20.92 4.81
N PRO A 120 -17.01 -22.19 4.66
CA PRO A 120 -17.35 -22.77 3.35
C PRO A 120 -18.66 -22.26 2.72
N GLU A 121 -19.31 -21.23 3.28
CA GLU A 121 -20.63 -20.75 2.82
C GLU A 121 -20.59 -19.65 1.74
N ARG A 122 -19.44 -19.39 1.12
CA ARG A 122 -19.33 -18.46 -0.01
C ARG A 122 -18.52 -19.05 -1.16
N ASN A 123 -19.09 -20.02 -1.84
CA ASN A 123 -18.80 -20.37 -3.24
C ASN A 123 -20.13 -20.66 -3.95
#